data_AF-A0A969R832-F1
#
_entry.id   AF-A0A969R832-F1
#
_cell.length_a   1.000
_cell.length_b   1.000
_cell.length_c   1.000
_cell.angle_alpha   90.00
_cell.angle_beta   90.00
_cell.angle_gamma   90.00
#
_symmetry.space_group_name_H-M   'P 1'
#
loop_
_entity.id
_entity.type
_entity.pdbx_description
1 polymer ?
#
loop_
_entity_poly.entity_id
_entity_poly.type
_entity_poly.pdbx_seq_one_letter_code
_entity_poly.pdbx_strand_id
1 'polypeptide(L)'
;MTDTTQKLFKLPCQITIVALAGLILLTGAETSKQAGLASSPPQSIVPSSSLRVAQSSSLPASVEQRVRQDMSQRLNIPLRDVKVVSFTQQTWSDGCLGLGGAAEGCLRAIVLGWRVEVTNGQQNWFYRTDETAQTIRLEPQSNNNGTTLPANVTQRLLKMVARQVRIPVSRLRIAEVKSTYWDGCLGISKPEQACIQIALPGWQVIVTGGDRSWVYHLDELANRIAQNAIASGSRGKLVPSFIPEQNKPEIEANVVFRSIVSGDLTGKMTQVTLTNDGLITQSIVAPNIRSRPVVIKRLSQQEVQQFQQILQMRRFHNLNDLRYLSNAALADYPTTTLQGLGSTVQYIDLEIKNLPRALREVIQAWGQLSSL
;
A
#
# COMPACT_ATOMS: atom_id res chain seq x y z
N MET A 1 -17.89 47.09 33.17
CA MET A 1 -17.06 47.87 34.11
C MET A 1 -16.54 46.91 35.17
N THR A 2 -15.27 47.09 35.57
CA THR A 2 -14.42 46.30 36.51
C THR A 2 -14.12 44.85 36.06
N ASP A 3 -12.98 44.51 35.44
CA ASP A 3 -11.53 44.68 35.73
C ASP A 3 -10.91 43.50 36.53
N THR A 4 -9.75 43.08 36.02
CA THR A 4 -8.59 42.40 36.62
C THR A 4 -8.67 40.92 37.03
N THR A 5 -7.96 40.03 36.30
CA THR A 5 -6.56 39.62 36.64
C THR A 5 -6.05 38.48 35.74
N GLN A 6 -5.04 38.79 34.92
CA GLN A 6 -4.13 37.82 34.30
C GLN A 6 -3.07 37.36 35.32
N LYS A 7 -2.76 36.05 35.34
CA LYS A 7 -1.49 35.54 35.90
C LYS A 7 -0.71 34.80 34.81
N LEU A 8 0.34 35.46 34.33
CA LEU A 8 1.48 34.86 33.64
C LEU A 8 2.29 34.01 34.63
N PHE A 9 2.67 32.79 34.24
CA PHE A 9 3.80 32.07 34.84
C PHE A 9 4.92 31.98 33.80
N LYS A 10 5.99 32.74 34.04
CA LYS A 10 7.30 32.60 33.37
C LYS A 10 8.15 31.61 34.17
N LEU A 11 8.79 30.66 33.50
CA LEU A 11 9.87 29.84 34.04
C LEU A 11 11.22 30.32 33.46
N PRO A 12 12.27 30.51 34.28
CA PRO A 12 13.57 30.96 33.79
C PRO A 12 14.51 29.79 33.43
N CYS A 13 15.24 30.06 32.35
CA CYS A 13 16.51 29.48 31.91
C CYS A 13 17.53 29.36 33.05
N GLN A 14 18.27 28.24 33.16
CA GLN A 14 19.71 28.25 33.46
C GLN A 14 20.43 27.03 32.86
N ILE A 15 21.50 27.36 32.12
CA ILE A 15 22.53 26.48 31.58
C ILE A 15 23.64 26.43 32.62
N THR A 16 24.15 25.24 32.97
CA THR A 16 25.39 25.13 33.76
C THR A 16 26.27 24.03 33.22
N ILE A 17 27.40 24.45 32.63
CA ILE A 17 28.55 23.64 32.26
C ILE A 17 29.44 23.59 33.51
N VAL A 18 29.82 22.40 33.97
CA VAL A 18 30.90 22.23 34.95
C VAL A 18 31.81 21.09 34.48
N ALA A 19 33.03 21.46 34.12
CA ALA A 19 34.17 20.57 33.97
C ALA A 19 35.04 20.71 35.23
N LEU A 20 35.45 19.59 35.85
CA LEU A 20 36.56 19.62 36.80
C LEU A 20 37.31 18.28 36.82
N ALA A 21 38.62 18.39 36.64
CA ALA A 21 39.63 17.34 36.75
C ALA A 21 40.21 17.29 38.18
N GLY A 22 40.85 16.17 38.54
CA GLY A 22 41.70 16.01 39.74
C GLY A 22 41.45 14.66 40.47
N LEU A 23 42.21 13.57 40.25
CA LEU A 23 43.53 13.20 40.85
C LEU A 23 43.43 13.13 42.41
N ILE A 24 43.62 12.02 43.16
CA ILE A 24 44.87 11.25 43.43
C ILE A 24 44.64 10.17 44.55
N LEU A 25 45.16 8.95 44.31
CA LEU A 25 45.97 8.00 45.16
C LEU A 25 45.49 7.09 46.35
N LEU A 26 46.19 5.92 46.36
CA LEU A 26 46.57 4.92 47.41
C LEU A 26 45.56 3.79 47.72
N THR A 27 45.89 2.50 47.88
CA THR A 27 47.12 1.68 47.96
C THR A 27 46.73 0.19 47.92
N GLY A 28 47.63 -0.69 47.50
CA GLY A 28 47.55 -2.13 47.81
C GLY A 28 48.31 -3.02 46.82
N ALA A 29 49.55 -3.35 47.15
CA ALA A 29 50.44 -4.22 46.39
C ALA A 29 50.23 -5.69 46.76
N GLU A 30 50.22 -6.59 45.77
CA GLU A 30 50.76 -7.94 45.94
C GLU A 30 51.48 -8.38 44.65
N THR A 31 52.75 -8.70 44.82
CA THR A 31 53.67 -9.25 43.81
C THR A 31 53.50 -10.74 43.68
N SER A 32 53.41 -11.26 42.45
CA SER A 32 53.94 -12.58 42.13
C SER A 32 54.62 -12.55 40.76
N LYS A 33 55.92 -12.85 40.77
CA LYS A 33 56.74 -13.05 39.58
C LYS A 33 56.65 -14.51 39.18
N GLN A 34 56.26 -14.79 37.95
CA GLN A 34 56.75 -15.99 37.28
C GLN A 34 56.86 -15.78 35.77
N ALA A 35 58.04 -16.13 35.27
CA ALA A 35 58.48 -16.02 33.90
C ALA A 35 57.81 -17.09 33.02
N GLY A 36 57.54 -16.75 31.76
CA GLY A 36 57.11 -17.71 30.76
C GLY A 36 56.72 -17.06 29.44
N LEU A 37 57.67 -17.06 28.50
CA LEU A 37 57.48 -17.13 27.05
C LEU A 37 56.58 -16.09 26.37
N ALA A 38 57.24 -15.19 25.63
CA ALA A 38 56.61 -14.41 24.56
C ALA A 38 55.88 -15.35 23.59
N SER A 39 54.55 -15.28 23.59
CA SER A 39 53.72 -15.83 22.52
C SER A 39 53.20 -14.66 21.69
N SER A 40 53.65 -14.59 20.44
CA SER A 40 53.11 -13.72 19.42
C SER A 40 51.59 -13.92 19.30
N PRO A 41 50.81 -12.87 19.01
CA PRO A 41 49.38 -13.01 18.78
C PRO A 41 49.13 -13.98 17.61
N PRO A 42 48.16 -14.89 17.70
CA PRO A 42 47.83 -15.80 16.62
C PRO A 42 47.33 -14.97 15.43
N GLN A 43 48.11 -14.94 14.36
CA GLN A 43 47.62 -14.63 13.02
C GLN A 43 46.55 -15.65 12.67
N SER A 44 45.28 -15.31 12.93
CA SER A 44 44.17 -16.04 12.36
C SER A 44 44.14 -15.72 10.88
N ILE A 45 44.71 -16.63 10.11
CA ILE A 45 44.53 -16.77 8.67
C ILE A 45 43.03 -17.00 8.48
N VAL A 46 42.28 -15.93 8.20
CA VAL A 46 40.93 -16.06 7.66
C VAL A 46 41.13 -16.50 6.21
N PRO A 47 40.69 -17.70 5.79
CA PRO A 47 40.60 -17.96 4.37
C PRO A 47 39.53 -17.03 3.82
N SER A 48 39.97 -16.03 3.05
CA SER A 48 39.13 -15.20 2.19
C SER A 48 38.45 -16.11 1.18
N SER A 49 37.35 -16.74 1.58
CA SER A 49 36.42 -17.37 0.67
C SER A 49 35.65 -16.24 0.02
N SER A 50 36.17 -15.82 -1.15
CA SER A 50 35.44 -14.98 -2.08
C SER A 50 34.00 -15.49 -2.20
N LEU A 51 33.02 -14.63 -1.95
CA LEU A 51 31.64 -14.82 -2.35
C LEU A 51 31.60 -15.00 -3.87
N ARG A 52 31.78 -16.24 -4.31
CA ARG A 52 31.31 -16.66 -5.61
C ARG A 52 29.84 -16.96 -5.41
N VAL A 53 28.98 -16.13 -5.98
CA VAL A 53 27.62 -16.53 -6.37
C VAL A 53 27.82 -17.69 -7.34
N ALA A 54 27.92 -18.91 -6.80
CA ALA A 54 27.78 -20.10 -7.59
C ALA A 54 26.31 -20.15 -7.97
N GLN A 55 25.97 -19.64 -9.16
CA GLN A 55 24.75 -20.05 -9.82
C GLN A 55 24.87 -21.56 -10.04
N SER A 56 24.38 -22.34 -9.09
CA SER A 56 24.16 -23.77 -9.29
C SER A 56 23.21 -23.91 -10.48
N SER A 57 23.73 -24.37 -11.60
CA SER A 57 23.00 -24.54 -12.87
C SER A 57 21.97 -25.67 -12.83
N SER A 58 21.81 -26.35 -11.69
CA SER A 58 20.90 -27.46 -11.49
C SER A 58 20.32 -27.46 -10.08
N LEU A 59 19.04 -27.82 -9.97
CA LEU A 59 18.36 -28.08 -8.70
C LEU A 59 18.83 -29.44 -8.17
N PRO A 60 19.29 -29.56 -6.92
CA PRO A 60 19.64 -30.85 -6.34
C PRO A 60 18.45 -31.82 -6.41
N ALA A 61 18.70 -33.05 -6.87
CA ALA A 61 17.65 -34.06 -7.04
C ALA A 61 16.87 -34.35 -5.73
N SER A 62 17.55 -34.22 -4.59
CA SER A 62 16.92 -34.34 -3.26
C SER A 62 15.93 -33.22 -2.97
N VAL A 63 16.20 -31.98 -3.39
CA VAL A 63 15.29 -30.85 -3.27
C VAL A 63 14.08 -31.04 -4.19
N GLU A 64 14.33 -31.41 -5.45
CA GLU A 64 13.26 -31.68 -6.42
C GLU A 64 12.30 -32.76 -5.91
N GLN A 65 12.84 -33.90 -5.46
CA GLN A 65 12.05 -35.01 -4.95
C GLN A 65 11.22 -34.62 -3.73
N ARG A 66 11.81 -33.91 -2.75
CA ARG A 66 11.08 -33.48 -1.55
C ARG A 66 9.96 -32.49 -1.87
N VAL A 67 10.19 -31.54 -2.76
CA VAL A 67 9.16 -30.59 -3.21
C VAL A 67 8.01 -31.30 -3.92
N ARG A 68 8.32 -32.24 -4.82
CA ARG A 68 7.29 -33.03 -5.52
C ARG A 68 6.48 -33.90 -4.55
N GLN A 69 7.14 -34.50 -3.57
CA GLN A 69 6.48 -35.28 -2.51
C GLN A 69 5.58 -34.41 -1.63
N ASP A 70 6.07 -33.25 -1.20
CA ASP A 70 5.32 -32.29 -0.40
C ASP A 70 4.05 -31.82 -1.14
N MET A 71 4.15 -31.48 -2.43
CA MET A 71 3.00 -31.14 -3.26
C MET A 71 2.02 -32.31 -3.41
N SER A 72 2.52 -33.51 -3.68
CA SER A 72 1.70 -34.72 -3.81
C SER A 72 0.86 -34.97 -2.55
N GLN A 73 1.48 -34.84 -1.38
CA GLN A 73 0.82 -35.03 -0.09
C GLN A 73 -0.16 -33.89 0.24
N ARG A 74 0.25 -32.63 0.07
CA ARG A 74 -0.57 -31.46 0.46
C ARG A 74 -1.80 -31.28 -0.42
N LEU A 75 -1.67 -31.51 -1.71
CA LEU A 75 -2.73 -31.26 -2.69
C LEU A 75 -3.43 -32.54 -3.16
N ASN A 76 -3.04 -33.70 -2.62
CA ASN A 76 -3.57 -35.02 -2.99
C ASN A 76 -3.46 -35.30 -4.51
N ILE A 77 -2.32 -34.96 -5.10
CA ILE A 77 -2.01 -35.14 -6.53
C ILE A 77 -1.06 -36.34 -6.67
N PRO A 78 -1.27 -37.29 -7.62
CA PRO A 78 -0.35 -38.39 -7.83
C PRO A 78 1.06 -37.89 -8.19
N LEU A 79 2.10 -38.44 -7.56
CA LEU A 79 3.49 -37.98 -7.73
C LEU A 79 3.97 -38.00 -9.19
N ARG A 80 3.43 -38.92 -10.00
CA ARG A 80 3.70 -39.02 -11.45
C ARG A 80 3.21 -37.81 -12.25
N ASP A 81 2.20 -37.11 -11.74
CA ASP A 81 1.61 -35.94 -12.39
C ASP A 81 2.31 -34.64 -11.97
N VAL A 82 3.09 -34.66 -10.89
CA VAL A 82 3.82 -33.52 -10.36
C VAL A 82 5.18 -33.37 -11.05
N LYS A 83 5.41 -32.24 -11.74
CA LYS A 83 6.66 -31.94 -12.46
C LYS A 83 7.24 -30.60 -12.02
N VAL A 84 8.55 -30.53 -11.81
CA VAL A 84 9.25 -29.23 -11.64
C VAL A 84 9.52 -28.64 -13.03
N VAL A 85 9.15 -27.37 -13.22
CA VAL A 85 9.26 -26.69 -14.52
C VAL A 85 10.28 -25.55 -14.52
N SER A 86 10.52 -24.92 -13.37
CA SER A 86 11.56 -23.91 -13.23
C SER A 86 12.06 -23.86 -11.79
N PHE A 87 13.26 -23.32 -11.58
CA PHE A 87 13.79 -23.06 -10.25
C PHE A 87 14.79 -21.91 -10.27
N THR A 88 14.98 -21.27 -9.12
CA THR A 88 15.96 -20.20 -8.94
C THR A 88 16.48 -20.25 -7.52
N GLN A 89 17.80 -20.21 -7.36
CA GLN A 89 18.41 -20.09 -6.03
C GLN A 89 18.18 -18.67 -5.49
N GLN A 90 17.72 -18.56 -4.24
CA GLN A 90 17.37 -17.29 -3.60
C GLN A 90 17.82 -17.29 -2.14
N THR A 91 17.87 -16.10 -1.54
CA THR A 91 18.06 -15.91 -0.10
C THR A 91 16.77 -15.39 0.52
N TRP A 92 16.43 -15.91 1.70
CA TRP A 92 15.22 -15.60 2.43
C TRP A 92 15.51 -14.79 3.68
N SER A 93 14.52 -14.02 4.14
CA SER A 93 14.67 -13.11 5.29
C SER A 93 14.77 -13.81 6.65
N ASP A 94 14.28 -15.04 6.75
CA ASP A 94 14.13 -15.78 8.00
C ASP A 94 14.01 -17.30 7.76
N GLY A 95 14.03 -18.07 8.85
CA GLY A 95 13.85 -19.52 8.86
C GLY A 95 12.48 -20.02 8.42
N CYS A 96 11.50 -19.14 8.21
CA CYS A 96 10.22 -19.47 7.58
C CYS A 96 10.21 -19.15 6.07
N LEU A 97 11.38 -18.88 5.50
CA LEU A 97 11.59 -18.62 4.08
C LEU A 97 10.85 -17.35 3.61
N GLY A 98 10.67 -16.39 4.53
CA GLY A 98 9.90 -15.17 4.31
C GLY A 98 8.39 -15.39 4.19
N LEU A 99 7.89 -16.58 4.57
CA LEU A 99 6.47 -16.96 4.50
C LEU A 99 5.86 -17.23 5.89
N GLY A 100 6.56 -16.86 6.96
CA GLY A 100 6.11 -17.04 8.34
C GLY A 100 4.89 -16.18 8.69
N GLY A 101 3.93 -16.78 9.40
CA GLY A 101 2.77 -16.04 9.93
C GLY A 101 3.09 -15.32 11.26
N ALA A 102 2.29 -14.31 11.64
CA ALA A 102 2.53 -13.52 12.88
C ALA A 102 2.57 -14.33 14.20
N ALA A 103 2.02 -15.54 14.23
CA ALA A 103 2.05 -16.42 15.40
C ALA A 103 3.20 -17.44 15.36
N GLU A 104 3.96 -17.46 14.25
CA GLU A 104 5.06 -18.38 14.02
C GLU A 104 6.37 -17.70 14.42
N GLY A 105 7.08 -18.30 15.37
CA GLY A 105 8.39 -17.83 15.81
C GLY A 105 9.47 -18.23 14.79
N CYS A 106 9.65 -17.43 13.75
CA CYS A 106 10.67 -17.67 12.73
C CYS A 106 12.05 -17.22 13.22
N LEU A 107 13.06 -18.07 13.03
CA LEU A 107 14.45 -17.70 13.31
C LEU A 107 14.87 -16.53 12.41
N ARG A 108 15.32 -15.42 13.01
CA ARG A 108 15.77 -14.23 12.27
C ARG A 108 17.19 -14.43 11.73
N ALA A 109 17.31 -15.21 10.67
CA ALA A 109 18.55 -15.47 9.96
C ALA A 109 18.30 -15.47 8.46
N ILE A 110 19.23 -14.92 7.68
CA ILE A 110 19.16 -15.03 6.22
C ILE A 110 19.40 -16.50 5.84
N VAL A 111 18.46 -17.10 5.12
CA VAL A 111 18.53 -18.51 4.72
C VAL A 111 18.73 -18.62 3.21
N LEU A 112 19.80 -19.27 2.77
CA LEU A 112 19.96 -19.63 1.36
C LEU A 112 19.04 -20.79 1.01
N GLY A 113 18.46 -20.77 -0.19
CA GLY A 113 17.59 -21.84 -0.64
C GLY A 113 17.07 -21.68 -2.05
N TRP A 114 15.91 -22.27 -2.33
CA TRP A 114 15.39 -22.39 -3.69
C TRP A 114 13.95 -21.93 -3.79
N ARG A 115 13.66 -21.16 -4.84
CA ARG A 115 12.30 -20.95 -5.33
C ARG A 115 12.07 -21.95 -6.46
N VAL A 116 11.11 -22.86 -6.29
CA VAL A 116 10.84 -23.96 -7.21
C VAL A 116 9.43 -23.83 -7.77
N GLU A 117 9.28 -23.81 -9.09
CA GLU A 117 7.99 -23.86 -9.76
C GLU A 117 7.63 -25.30 -10.12
N VAL A 118 6.44 -25.72 -9.73
CA VAL A 118 5.93 -27.08 -9.88
C VAL A 118 4.58 -27.03 -10.57
N THR A 119 4.31 -27.96 -11.48
CA THR A 119 3.05 -28.07 -12.20
C THR A 119 2.45 -29.46 -12.05
N ASN A 120 1.13 -29.55 -12.17
CA ASN A 120 0.43 -30.82 -12.39
C ASN A 120 -0.07 -30.98 -13.85
N GLY A 121 0.33 -30.08 -14.74
CA GLY A 121 -0.16 -29.99 -16.12
C GLY A 121 -1.40 -29.10 -16.31
N GLN A 122 -2.12 -28.74 -15.23
CA GLN A 122 -3.27 -27.83 -15.28
C GLN A 122 -2.97 -26.47 -14.62
N GLN A 123 -2.18 -26.47 -13.55
CA GLN A 123 -1.84 -25.29 -12.77
C GLN A 123 -0.39 -25.37 -12.31
N ASN A 124 0.21 -24.21 -12.04
CA ASN A 124 1.54 -24.07 -11.48
C ASN A 124 1.46 -23.56 -10.04
N TRP A 125 2.46 -23.95 -9.24
CA TRP A 125 2.66 -23.52 -7.86
C TRP A 125 4.12 -23.16 -7.65
N PHE A 126 4.36 -22.18 -6.79
CA PHE A 126 5.71 -21.85 -6.36
C PHE A 126 5.94 -22.36 -4.95
N TYR A 127 7.10 -22.95 -4.73
CA TYR A 127 7.57 -23.41 -3.43
C TYR A 127 8.85 -22.66 -3.08
N ARG A 128 9.00 -22.35 -1.80
CA ARG A 128 10.27 -21.88 -1.23
C ARG A 128 10.83 -22.98 -0.36
N THR A 129 12.12 -23.22 -0.48
CA THR A 129 12.85 -24.18 0.35
C THR A 129 14.12 -23.56 0.92
N ASP A 130 14.67 -24.13 2.00
CA ASP A 130 16.09 -23.96 2.30
C ASP A 130 16.96 -24.73 1.27
N GLU A 131 18.28 -24.62 1.38
CA GLU A 131 19.24 -25.23 0.46
C GLU A 131 19.07 -26.76 0.29
N THR A 132 18.54 -27.45 1.31
CA THR A 132 18.41 -28.91 1.36
C THR A 132 16.96 -29.41 1.32
N ALA A 133 16.00 -28.49 1.25
CA ALA A 133 14.56 -28.72 1.39
C ALA A 133 14.17 -29.44 2.69
N GLN A 134 14.84 -29.12 3.81
CA GLN A 134 14.37 -29.52 5.14
C GLN A 134 13.14 -28.70 5.55
N THR A 135 13.15 -27.42 5.21
CA THR A 135 12.00 -26.54 5.27
C THR A 135 11.44 -26.34 3.88
N ILE A 136 10.15 -26.63 3.68
CA ILE A 136 9.42 -26.43 2.42
C ILE A 136 8.14 -25.65 2.73
N ARG A 137 7.92 -24.57 2.00
CA ARG A 137 6.72 -23.73 2.12
C ARG A 137 6.13 -23.50 0.74
N LEU A 138 4.83 -23.76 0.62
CA LEU A 138 4.07 -23.33 -0.56
C LEU A 138 3.97 -21.80 -0.53
N GLU A 139 4.45 -21.17 -1.59
CA GLU A 139 4.30 -19.73 -1.79
C GLU A 139 2.83 -19.42 -2.13
N PRO A 140 2.19 -18.49 -1.39
CA PRO A 140 0.84 -18.06 -1.72
C PRO A 140 0.79 -17.62 -3.18
N GLN A 141 -0.12 -18.20 -3.95
CA GLN A 141 -0.33 -17.78 -5.32
C GLN A 141 -0.91 -16.36 -5.27
N SER A 142 -0.11 -15.37 -5.65
CA SER A 142 -0.63 -14.09 -6.12
C SER A 142 -1.39 -14.38 -7.40
N ASN A 143 -2.69 -14.70 -7.27
CA ASN A 143 -3.55 -14.81 -8.42
C ASN A 143 -3.46 -13.45 -9.15
N ASN A 144 -2.78 -13.42 -10.29
CA ASN A 144 -2.70 -12.26 -11.17
C ASN A 144 -4.09 -11.83 -11.70
N ASN A 145 -5.15 -12.53 -11.29
CA ASN A 145 -6.56 -12.20 -11.49
C ASN A 145 -7.23 -11.51 -10.28
N GLY A 146 -6.48 -10.91 -9.35
CA GLY A 146 -6.92 -9.83 -8.45
C GLY A 146 -8.19 -10.00 -7.58
N THR A 147 -8.89 -11.13 -7.61
CA THR A 147 -10.31 -11.18 -7.20
C THR A 147 -10.54 -11.91 -5.88
N THR A 148 -9.53 -12.55 -5.28
CA THR A 148 -9.73 -13.29 -4.03
C THR A 148 -8.52 -13.20 -3.12
N LEU A 149 -8.75 -12.75 -1.89
CA LEU A 149 -7.74 -12.76 -0.84
C LEU A 149 -7.52 -14.19 -0.32
N PRO A 150 -6.28 -14.57 0.07
CA PRO A 150 -6.04 -15.79 0.82
C PRO A 150 -6.96 -15.91 2.04
N ALA A 151 -7.39 -17.12 2.38
CA ALA A 151 -8.38 -17.35 3.43
C ALA A 151 -7.93 -16.81 4.81
N ASN A 152 -6.65 -16.99 5.15
CA ASN A 152 -6.04 -16.45 6.36
C ASN A 152 -6.04 -14.91 6.39
N VAL A 153 -5.75 -14.26 5.26
CA VAL A 153 -5.77 -12.81 5.09
C VAL A 153 -7.21 -12.28 5.24
N THR A 154 -8.17 -12.94 4.59
CA THR A 154 -9.61 -12.66 4.72
C THR A 154 -10.07 -12.72 6.17
N GLN A 155 -9.74 -13.80 6.88
CA GLN A 155 -10.15 -13.98 8.28
C GLN A 155 -9.54 -12.90 9.19
N ARG A 156 -8.26 -12.56 9.01
CA ARG A 156 -7.58 -11.50 9.78
C ARG A 156 -8.23 -10.14 9.53
N LEU A 157 -8.42 -9.79 8.26
CA LEU A 157 -9.05 -8.54 7.86
C LEU A 157 -10.46 -8.43 8.47
N LEU A 158 -11.36 -9.38 8.18
CA LEU A 158 -12.75 -9.30 8.63
C LEU A 158 -12.88 -9.29 10.16
N LYS A 159 -12.02 -10.02 10.89
CA LYS A 159 -11.98 -9.97 12.36
C LYS A 159 -11.55 -8.60 12.88
N MET A 160 -10.57 -7.95 12.24
CA MET A 160 -10.17 -6.59 12.58
C MET A 160 -11.28 -5.59 12.26
N VAL A 161 -11.84 -5.63 11.05
CA VAL A 161 -12.92 -4.74 10.62
C VAL A 161 -14.11 -4.86 11.56
N ALA A 162 -14.52 -6.08 11.90
CA ALA A 162 -15.64 -6.32 12.81
C ALA A 162 -15.49 -5.61 14.16
N ARG A 163 -14.29 -5.63 14.73
CA ARG A 163 -13.97 -4.93 15.99
C ARG A 163 -13.98 -3.41 15.78
N GLN A 164 -13.37 -2.93 14.70
CA GLN A 164 -13.22 -1.52 14.41
C GLN A 164 -14.57 -0.83 14.15
N VAL A 165 -15.45 -1.47 13.37
CA VAL A 165 -16.74 -0.88 12.95
C VAL A 165 -17.94 -1.40 13.77
N ARG A 166 -17.70 -2.29 14.73
CA ARG A 166 -18.71 -2.91 15.61
C ARG A 166 -19.84 -3.62 14.85
N ILE A 167 -19.49 -4.31 13.77
CA ILE A 167 -20.40 -5.16 12.97
C ILE A 167 -19.88 -6.60 13.06
N PRO A 168 -20.72 -7.61 13.37
CA PRO A 168 -20.26 -8.98 13.45
C PRO A 168 -19.73 -9.46 12.09
N VAL A 169 -18.69 -10.31 12.10
CA VAL A 169 -18.05 -10.85 10.87
C VAL A 169 -19.08 -11.45 9.90
N SER A 170 -20.12 -12.10 10.42
CA SER A 170 -21.21 -12.68 9.62
C SER A 170 -21.99 -11.67 8.77
N ARG A 171 -21.91 -10.37 9.07
CA ARG A 171 -22.54 -9.26 8.33
C ARG A 171 -21.56 -8.43 7.52
N LEU A 172 -20.27 -8.80 7.50
CA LEU A 172 -19.25 -8.18 6.66
C LEU A 172 -19.02 -8.99 5.39
N ARG A 173 -18.78 -8.32 4.28
CA ARG A 173 -18.43 -8.94 2.99
C ARG A 173 -17.26 -8.21 2.36
N ILE A 174 -16.38 -8.95 1.69
CA ILE A 174 -15.40 -8.35 0.78
C ILE A 174 -16.13 -8.09 -0.53
N ALA A 175 -16.20 -6.83 -0.95
CA ALA A 175 -16.83 -6.44 -2.20
C ALA A 175 -15.82 -6.50 -3.36
N GLU A 176 -14.58 -6.05 -3.12
CA GLU A 176 -13.54 -6.01 -4.14
C GLU A 176 -12.15 -6.09 -3.54
N VAL A 177 -11.21 -6.58 -4.32
CA VAL A 177 -9.79 -6.76 -3.96
C VAL A 177 -8.95 -6.31 -5.15
N LYS A 178 -7.79 -5.72 -4.87
CA LYS A 178 -6.76 -5.42 -5.86
C LYS A 178 -5.40 -5.70 -5.23
N SER A 179 -4.57 -6.49 -5.92
CA SER A 179 -3.15 -6.63 -5.58
C SER A 179 -2.41 -5.36 -5.97
N THR A 180 -1.49 -4.90 -5.13
CA THR A 180 -0.78 -3.64 -5.32
C THR A 180 0.55 -3.62 -4.58
N TYR A 181 1.33 -2.57 -4.80
CA TYR A 181 2.55 -2.27 -4.08
C TYR A 181 2.38 -0.98 -3.29
N TRP A 182 3.00 -0.93 -2.12
CA TRP A 182 2.90 0.18 -1.20
C TRP A 182 4.25 0.78 -0.85
N ASP A 183 4.24 2.08 -0.60
CA ASP A 183 5.30 2.75 0.16
C ASP A 183 5.31 2.32 1.64
N GLY A 184 6.20 2.91 2.43
CA GLY A 184 6.30 2.63 3.88
C GLY A 184 5.03 2.94 4.68
N CYS A 185 4.07 3.67 4.11
CA CYS A 185 2.82 4.09 4.74
C CYS A 185 1.61 3.29 4.24
N LEU A 186 1.82 2.16 3.56
CA LEU A 186 0.76 1.38 2.93
C LEU A 186 -0.05 2.20 1.90
N GLY A 187 0.55 3.18 1.25
CA GLY A 187 -0.12 4.06 0.29
C GLY A 187 -1.20 4.96 0.91
N ILE A 188 -1.21 5.15 2.24
CA ILE A 188 -2.09 6.10 2.92
C ILE A 188 -1.30 7.36 3.23
N SER A 189 -1.56 8.41 2.44
CA SER A 189 -0.92 9.70 2.62
C SER A 189 -1.56 10.47 3.78
N LYS A 190 -0.71 11.08 4.61
CA LYS A 190 -1.13 12.07 5.61
C LYS A 190 -0.32 13.34 5.41
N PRO A 191 -0.91 14.53 5.68
CA PRO A 191 -0.17 15.78 5.68
C PRO A 191 1.09 15.66 6.53
N GLU A 192 2.20 16.16 5.99
CA GLU A 192 3.50 16.26 6.65
C GLU A 192 4.15 14.92 7.05
N GLN A 193 3.53 13.78 6.71
CA GLN A 193 4.12 12.47 6.97
C GLN A 193 5.01 12.06 5.79
N ALA A 194 6.31 11.93 6.05
CA ALA A 194 7.22 11.30 5.12
C ALA A 194 7.03 9.77 5.12
N CYS A 195 6.98 9.18 3.93
CA CYS A 195 6.89 7.74 3.72
C CYS A 195 8.13 7.28 2.96
N ILE A 196 8.78 6.22 3.43
CA ILE A 196 9.91 5.65 2.71
C ILE A 196 9.44 5.16 1.33
N GLN A 197 10.21 5.49 0.30
CA GLN A 197 9.96 5.03 -1.06
C GLN A 197 10.41 3.57 -1.16
N ILE A 198 9.44 2.66 -1.15
CA ILE A 198 9.64 1.20 -1.22
C ILE A 198 8.45 0.59 -1.97
N ALA A 199 8.59 -0.61 -2.50
CA ALA A 199 7.53 -1.36 -3.15
C ALA A 199 7.17 -2.61 -2.33
N LEU A 200 6.42 -2.42 -1.24
CA LEU A 200 5.95 -3.50 -0.38
C LEU A 200 4.71 -4.16 -1.01
N PRO A 201 4.72 -5.47 -1.31
CA PRO A 201 3.55 -6.14 -1.86
C PRO A 201 2.40 -6.15 -0.85
N GLY A 202 1.18 -6.02 -1.34
CA GLY A 202 0.00 -5.95 -0.50
C GLY A 202 -1.31 -5.91 -1.27
N TRP A 203 -2.38 -5.59 -0.55
CA TRP A 203 -3.73 -5.58 -1.09
C TRP A 203 -4.45 -4.28 -0.73
N GLN A 204 -5.23 -3.78 -1.68
CA GLN A 204 -6.29 -2.82 -1.44
C GLN A 204 -7.63 -3.57 -1.46
N VAL A 205 -8.42 -3.43 -0.41
CA VAL A 205 -9.62 -4.25 -0.19
C VAL A 205 -10.79 -3.38 0.22
N ILE A 206 -11.94 -3.62 -0.43
CA ILE A 206 -13.20 -2.96 -0.13
C ILE A 206 -14.05 -3.92 0.68
N VAL A 207 -14.44 -3.50 1.89
CA VAL A 207 -15.31 -4.27 2.80
C VAL A 207 -16.64 -3.55 2.94
N THR A 208 -17.74 -4.27 2.83
CA THR A 208 -19.10 -3.76 3.05
C THR A 208 -19.73 -4.40 4.28
N GLY A 209 -20.65 -3.68 4.91
CA GLY A 209 -21.38 -4.15 6.07
C GLY A 209 -22.49 -3.19 6.47
N GLY A 210 -23.71 -3.73 6.62
CA GLY A 210 -24.90 -2.90 6.84
C GLY A 210 -25.13 -1.95 5.66
N ASP A 211 -25.20 -0.65 5.93
CA ASP A 211 -25.41 0.41 4.96
C ASP A 211 -24.13 1.13 4.55
N ARG A 212 -22.93 0.56 4.83
CA ARG A 212 -21.65 1.25 4.65
C ARG A 212 -20.58 0.39 3.98
N SER A 213 -19.59 1.09 3.41
CA SER A 213 -18.35 0.49 2.90
C SER A 213 -17.10 1.11 3.54
N TRP A 214 -16.00 0.37 3.50
CA TRP A 214 -14.70 0.79 3.97
C TRP A 214 -13.59 0.27 3.06
N VAL A 215 -12.57 1.08 2.83
CA VAL A 215 -11.39 0.75 2.03
C VAL A 215 -10.22 0.51 2.97
N TYR A 216 -9.55 -0.63 2.81
CA TYR A 216 -8.42 -1.08 3.62
C TYR A 216 -7.21 -1.35 2.75
N HIS A 217 -6.04 -0.98 3.24
CA HIS A 217 -4.75 -1.27 2.64
C HIS A 217 -4.01 -2.20 3.58
N LEU A 218 -3.47 -3.30 3.07
CA LEU A 218 -2.77 -4.30 3.87
C LEU A 218 -1.50 -4.74 3.17
N ASP A 219 -0.51 -5.17 3.96
CA ASP A 219 0.59 -5.95 3.40
C ASP A 219 0.12 -7.35 2.98
N GLU A 220 0.98 -8.08 2.27
CA GLU A 220 0.67 -9.37 1.64
C GLU A 220 0.00 -10.38 2.59
N LEU A 221 0.41 -10.39 3.86
CA LEU A 221 -0.03 -11.35 4.89
C LEU A 221 -1.04 -10.76 5.89
N ALA A 222 -1.45 -9.50 5.71
CA ALA A 222 -2.28 -8.75 6.66
C ALA A 222 -1.69 -8.72 8.09
N ASN A 223 -0.37 -8.57 8.18
CA ASN A 223 0.33 -8.24 9.43
C ASN A 223 0.18 -6.75 9.75
N ARG A 224 0.14 -5.92 8.70
CA ARG A 224 -0.27 -4.51 8.78
C ARG A 224 -1.55 -4.33 7.98
N ILE A 225 -2.58 -3.81 8.63
CA ILE A 225 -3.86 -3.45 8.01
C ILE A 225 -4.15 -2.01 8.43
N ALA A 226 -4.36 -1.14 7.45
CA ALA A 226 -4.69 0.25 7.66
C ALA A 226 -5.97 0.62 6.92
N GLN A 227 -6.88 1.31 7.59
CA GLN A 227 -8.08 1.83 6.94
C GLN A 227 -7.74 3.12 6.20
N ASN A 228 -8.08 3.18 4.91
CA ASN A 228 -8.15 4.42 4.18
C ASN A 228 -9.46 5.15 4.54
N ALA A 229 -9.42 5.91 5.63
CA ALA A 229 -10.59 6.61 6.17
C ALA A 229 -11.15 7.67 5.20
N ILE A 230 -10.33 8.20 4.28
CA ILE A 230 -10.73 9.22 3.31
C ILE A 230 -11.61 8.62 2.20
N ALA A 231 -11.27 7.42 1.75
CA ALA A 231 -12.04 6.64 0.79
C ALA A 231 -13.21 5.85 1.42
N SER A 232 -13.26 5.77 2.75
CA SER A 232 -14.26 4.97 3.45
C SER A 232 -15.54 5.74 3.72
N GLY A 233 -16.61 4.99 3.99
CA GLY A 233 -17.85 5.53 4.55
C GLY A 233 -18.89 5.94 3.52
N SER A 234 -18.79 5.45 2.27
CA SER A 234 -19.92 5.52 1.35
C SER A 234 -21.13 4.79 1.95
N ARG A 235 -22.34 5.19 1.55
CA ARG A 235 -23.58 4.72 2.18
C ARG A 235 -24.58 4.12 1.22
N GLY A 236 -25.52 3.35 1.77
CA GLY A 236 -26.67 2.83 1.06
C GLY A 236 -26.26 1.88 -0.06
N LYS A 237 -26.76 2.13 -1.28
CA LYS A 237 -26.48 1.32 -2.47
C LYS A 237 -25.13 1.64 -3.13
N LEU A 238 -24.39 2.61 -2.60
CA LEU A 238 -23.14 3.07 -3.18
C LEU A 238 -21.97 2.26 -2.63
N VAL A 239 -21.52 1.26 -3.38
CA VAL A 239 -20.34 0.45 -3.04
C VAL A 239 -19.19 0.88 -3.96
N PRO A 240 -18.03 1.27 -3.41
CA PRO A 240 -16.88 1.62 -4.25
C PRO A 240 -16.34 0.38 -4.95
N SER A 241 -15.70 0.63 -6.09
CA SER A 241 -14.93 -0.34 -6.86
C SER A 241 -13.65 0.31 -7.38
N PHE A 242 -12.75 -0.48 -7.98
CA PHE A 242 -11.55 0.07 -8.60
C PHE A 242 -11.81 0.52 -10.03
N ILE A 243 -11.15 1.60 -10.45
CA ILE A 243 -11.13 2.02 -11.85
C ILE A 243 -10.33 0.96 -12.63
N PRO A 244 -10.92 0.33 -13.68
CA PRO A 244 -10.19 -0.61 -14.52
C PRO A 244 -9.00 0.07 -15.19
N GLU A 245 -7.86 -0.61 -15.31
CA GLU A 245 -6.63 -0.03 -15.88
C GLU A 245 -6.86 0.54 -17.28
N GLN A 246 -7.67 -0.12 -18.13
CA GLN A 246 -8.03 0.36 -19.47
C GLN A 246 -8.87 1.66 -19.47
N ASN A 247 -9.47 2.01 -18.33
CA ASN A 247 -10.32 3.20 -18.17
C ASN A 247 -9.61 4.31 -17.39
N LYS A 248 -8.32 4.15 -17.07
CA LYS A 248 -7.54 5.20 -16.41
C LYS A 248 -7.24 6.34 -17.37
N PRO A 249 -7.69 7.57 -17.10
CA PRO A 249 -7.38 8.70 -17.96
C PRO A 249 -5.92 9.13 -17.79
N GLU A 250 -5.27 9.54 -18.88
CA GLU A 250 -3.89 10.03 -18.88
C GLU A 250 -3.72 11.27 -18.00
N ILE A 251 -2.67 11.32 -17.18
CA ILE A 251 -2.39 12.46 -16.30
C ILE A 251 -1.53 13.46 -17.07
N GLU A 252 -2.12 14.61 -17.41
CA GLU A 252 -1.44 15.65 -18.19
C GLU A 252 -0.52 16.53 -17.31
N ALA A 253 0.66 16.85 -17.83
CA ALA A 253 1.51 17.88 -17.25
C ALA A 253 0.82 19.25 -17.36
N ASN A 254 0.96 20.10 -16.33
CA ASN A 254 0.36 21.44 -16.21
C ASN A 254 -1.12 21.52 -15.83
N VAL A 255 -1.75 20.39 -15.50
CA VAL A 255 -3.11 20.35 -14.95
C VAL A 255 -3.06 20.35 -13.43
N VAL A 256 -3.69 21.35 -12.81
CA VAL A 256 -3.92 21.37 -11.35
C VAL A 256 -5.06 20.43 -11.02
N PHE A 257 -6.15 20.54 -11.77
CA PHE A 257 -7.36 19.74 -11.56
C PHE A 257 -8.20 19.66 -12.82
N ARG A 258 -8.86 18.52 -13.03
CA ARG A 258 -9.74 18.26 -14.17
C ARG A 258 -10.99 17.54 -13.72
N SER A 259 -12.13 17.93 -14.28
CA SER A 259 -13.42 17.27 -14.13
C SER A 259 -13.93 16.88 -15.51
N ILE A 260 -14.26 15.60 -15.70
CA ILE A 260 -14.84 15.06 -16.93
C ILE A 260 -16.20 14.49 -16.59
N VAL A 261 -17.26 15.08 -17.11
CA VAL A 261 -18.64 14.60 -16.96
C VAL A 261 -19.02 13.87 -18.24
N SER A 262 -19.45 12.61 -18.14
CA SER A 262 -19.87 11.78 -19.27
C SER A 262 -21.07 10.91 -18.90
N GLY A 263 -21.67 10.24 -19.89
CA GLY A 263 -22.77 9.29 -19.65
C GLY A 263 -24.16 9.93 -19.61
N ASP A 264 -24.34 11.12 -20.19
CA ASP A 264 -25.68 11.60 -20.51
C ASP A 264 -26.24 10.91 -21.76
N LEU A 265 -27.57 10.96 -21.91
CA LEU A 265 -28.30 10.35 -23.04
C LEU A 265 -27.87 10.91 -24.41
N THR A 266 -27.20 12.06 -24.44
CA THR A 266 -26.73 12.69 -25.68
C THR A 266 -25.33 12.20 -26.10
N GLY A 267 -24.68 11.39 -25.26
CA GLY A 267 -23.29 10.98 -25.45
C GLY A 267 -22.32 12.15 -25.35
N LYS A 268 -22.73 13.25 -24.72
CA LYS A 268 -21.91 14.44 -24.54
C LYS A 268 -21.01 14.23 -23.33
N MET A 269 -19.74 14.54 -23.54
CA MET A 269 -18.70 14.60 -22.53
C MET A 269 -18.26 16.05 -22.40
N THR A 270 -18.30 16.59 -21.19
CA THR A 270 -17.82 17.93 -20.87
C THR A 270 -16.60 17.83 -19.98
N GLN A 271 -15.49 18.40 -20.42
CA GLN A 271 -14.27 18.49 -19.65
C GLN A 271 -14.05 19.93 -19.20
N VAL A 272 -13.79 20.12 -17.91
CA VAL A 272 -13.37 21.40 -17.32
C VAL A 272 -12.02 21.20 -16.65
N THR A 273 -11.03 22.00 -17.05
CA THR A 273 -9.64 21.86 -16.60
C THR A 273 -9.14 23.17 -16.01
N LEU A 274 -8.58 23.12 -14.80
CA LEU A 274 -7.78 24.16 -14.18
C LEU A 274 -6.29 23.89 -14.44
N THR A 275 -5.61 24.83 -15.09
CA THR A 275 -4.18 24.77 -15.38
C THR A 275 -3.34 25.50 -14.32
N ASN A 276 -2.03 25.24 -14.30
CA ASN A 276 -1.09 25.87 -13.34
C ASN A 276 -1.03 27.40 -13.43
N ASP A 277 -1.27 27.97 -14.61
CA ASP A 277 -1.32 29.42 -14.83
C ASP A 277 -2.67 30.06 -14.45
N GLY A 278 -3.61 29.27 -13.92
CA GLY A 278 -4.88 29.73 -13.36
C GLY A 278 -6.01 29.85 -14.39
N LEU A 279 -5.87 29.29 -15.59
CA LEU A 279 -6.96 29.26 -16.56
C LEU A 279 -7.90 28.10 -16.25
N ILE A 280 -9.20 28.39 -16.20
CA ILE A 280 -10.24 27.37 -16.28
C ILE A 280 -10.68 27.31 -17.73
N THR A 281 -10.47 26.15 -18.35
CA THR A 281 -10.88 25.87 -19.73
C THR A 281 -11.98 24.83 -19.77
N GLN A 282 -12.85 24.93 -20.77
CA GLN A 282 -13.89 23.96 -21.04
C GLN A 282 -13.79 23.43 -22.47
N SER A 283 -13.92 22.11 -22.63
CA SER A 283 -14.09 21.46 -23.93
C SER A 283 -15.25 20.48 -23.89
N ILE A 284 -15.83 20.22 -25.07
CA ILE A 284 -16.98 19.34 -25.25
C ILE A 284 -16.66 18.33 -26.35
N VAL A 285 -16.92 17.07 -26.07
CA VAL A 285 -16.89 15.97 -27.03
C VAL A 285 -18.29 15.36 -27.10
N ALA A 286 -18.88 15.25 -28.28
CA ALA A 286 -20.13 14.57 -28.56
C ALA A 286 -19.99 13.80 -29.90
N PRO A 287 -20.93 12.93 -30.31
CA PRO A 287 -20.78 12.07 -31.49
C PRO A 287 -20.28 12.77 -32.76
N ASN A 288 -20.67 14.04 -32.97
CA ASN A 288 -20.28 14.86 -34.13
C ASN A 288 -19.55 16.16 -33.76
N ILE A 289 -19.16 16.33 -32.49
CA ILE A 289 -18.57 17.58 -31.99
C ILE A 289 -17.30 17.26 -31.21
N ARG A 290 -16.19 17.90 -31.56
CA ARG A 290 -15.01 17.98 -30.71
C ARG A 290 -14.58 19.43 -30.65
N SER A 291 -14.92 20.12 -29.57
CA SER A 291 -14.55 21.52 -29.41
C SER A 291 -13.08 21.63 -29.00
N ARG A 292 -12.45 22.73 -29.41
CA ARG A 292 -11.19 23.15 -28.78
C ARG A 292 -11.47 23.60 -27.34
N PRO A 293 -10.50 23.54 -26.42
CA PRO A 293 -10.63 24.14 -25.10
C PRO A 293 -10.85 25.65 -25.21
N VAL A 294 -11.86 26.17 -24.52
CA VAL A 294 -12.18 27.60 -24.44
C VAL A 294 -11.98 28.07 -23.00
N VAL A 295 -11.30 29.19 -22.80
CA VAL A 295 -11.15 29.79 -21.45
C VAL A 295 -12.50 30.32 -21.00
N ILE A 296 -12.99 29.83 -19.87
CA ILE A 296 -14.27 30.26 -19.27
C ILE A 296 -14.08 31.14 -18.03
N LYS A 297 -12.90 31.05 -17.37
CA LYS A 297 -12.57 31.85 -16.18
C LYS A 297 -11.06 31.92 -16.02
N ARG A 298 -10.58 33.00 -15.38
CA ARG A 298 -9.17 33.15 -14.98
C ARG A 298 -9.10 33.41 -13.48
N LEU A 299 -8.38 32.55 -12.78
CA LEU A 299 -8.13 32.65 -11.35
C LEU A 299 -6.80 33.37 -11.09
N SER A 300 -6.73 34.05 -9.95
CA SER A 300 -5.47 34.50 -9.37
C SER A 300 -4.63 33.31 -8.90
N GLN A 301 -3.32 33.51 -8.78
CA GLN A 301 -2.42 32.50 -8.24
C GLN A 301 -2.75 32.13 -6.78
N GLN A 302 -3.30 33.07 -6.01
CA GLN A 302 -3.76 32.81 -4.65
C GLN A 302 -4.96 31.85 -4.63
N GLU A 303 -5.93 32.02 -5.52
CA GLU A 303 -7.09 31.12 -5.63
C GLU A 303 -6.66 29.70 -6.06
N VAL A 304 -5.71 29.60 -6.99
CA VAL A 304 -5.13 28.31 -7.40
C VAL A 304 -4.47 27.61 -6.21
N GLN A 305 -3.65 28.33 -5.45
CA GLN A 305 -2.98 27.79 -4.26
C GLN A 305 -3.98 27.38 -3.17
N GLN A 306 -5.01 28.18 -2.92
CA GLN A 306 -6.07 27.85 -1.97
C GLN A 306 -6.79 26.56 -2.37
N PHE A 307 -7.08 26.37 -3.66
CA PHE A 307 -7.69 25.13 -4.13
C PHE A 307 -6.76 23.92 -4.00
N GLN A 308 -5.47 24.07 -4.33
CA GLN A 308 -4.47 23.03 -4.10
C GLN A 308 -4.37 22.65 -2.61
N GLN A 309 -4.42 23.62 -1.70
CA GLN A 309 -4.46 23.37 -0.26
C GLN A 309 -5.71 22.61 0.15
N ILE A 310 -6.88 22.90 -0.43
CA ILE A 310 -8.09 22.09 -0.19
C ILE A 310 -7.85 20.63 -0.61
N LEU A 311 -7.29 20.38 -1.80
CA LEU A 311 -7.00 19.01 -2.26
C LEU A 311 -6.03 18.28 -1.30
N GLN A 312 -5.00 18.97 -0.81
CA GLN A 312 -4.04 18.42 0.16
C GLN A 312 -4.69 18.15 1.53
N MET A 313 -5.42 19.11 2.08
CA MET A 313 -6.10 18.98 3.38
C MET A 313 -7.18 17.89 3.36
N ARG A 314 -7.89 17.74 2.25
CA ARG A 314 -8.86 16.65 2.02
C ARG A 314 -8.20 15.34 1.63
N ARG A 315 -6.87 15.33 1.48
CA ARG A 315 -6.04 14.17 1.15
C ARG A 315 -6.56 13.46 -0.11
N PHE A 316 -6.81 14.23 -1.16
CA PHE A 316 -7.40 13.75 -2.41
C PHE A 316 -6.65 12.54 -2.99
N HIS A 317 -5.33 12.47 -2.77
CA HIS A 317 -4.52 11.31 -3.17
C HIS A 317 -5.02 9.97 -2.63
N ASN A 318 -5.61 9.96 -1.43
CA ASN A 318 -6.15 8.73 -0.85
C ASN A 318 -7.45 8.26 -1.53
N LEU A 319 -7.99 9.00 -2.50
CA LEU A 319 -9.13 8.58 -3.32
C LEU A 319 -8.69 7.95 -4.65
N ASN A 320 -7.39 7.87 -4.91
CA ASN A 320 -6.85 7.43 -6.18
C ASN A 320 -7.35 6.03 -6.58
N ASP A 321 -7.61 5.85 -7.87
CA ASP A 321 -8.06 4.63 -8.53
C ASP A 321 -9.41 4.07 -8.03
N LEU A 322 -10.23 4.87 -7.33
CA LEU A 322 -11.53 4.45 -6.84
C LEU A 322 -12.68 5.03 -7.68
N ARG A 323 -13.75 4.26 -7.82
CA ARG A 323 -15.01 4.72 -8.40
C ARG A 323 -16.19 4.39 -7.48
N TYR A 324 -17.09 5.34 -7.32
CA TYR A 324 -18.29 5.23 -6.49
C TYR A 324 -19.51 5.28 -7.38
N LEU A 325 -19.91 4.12 -7.89
CA LEU A 325 -21.04 3.97 -8.80
C LEU A 325 -22.08 3.04 -8.15
N SER A 326 -23.37 3.34 -8.30
CA SER A 326 -24.45 2.44 -7.89
C SER A 326 -24.93 1.63 -9.10
N ASN A 327 -25.69 0.56 -8.89
CA ASN A 327 -26.26 -0.23 -10.00
C ASN A 327 -27.20 0.59 -10.92
N ALA A 328 -27.67 1.76 -10.46
CA ALA A 328 -28.39 2.72 -11.28
C ALA A 328 -27.50 3.44 -12.32
N ALA A 329 -26.18 3.22 -12.30
CA ALA A 329 -25.20 3.75 -13.26
C ALA A 329 -25.29 3.10 -14.65
N LEU A 330 -26.26 2.23 -14.90
CA LEU A 330 -26.50 1.65 -16.22
C LEU A 330 -27.46 2.57 -16.99
N ALA A 331 -26.86 3.40 -17.86
CA ALA A 331 -27.43 4.15 -19.00
C ALA A 331 -27.98 5.59 -18.82
N ASP A 332 -28.48 6.02 -17.66
CA ASP A 332 -29.27 7.28 -17.61
C ASP A 332 -28.69 8.45 -16.80
N TYR A 333 -27.59 8.25 -16.05
CA TYR A 333 -27.06 9.28 -15.15
C TYR A 333 -25.61 9.63 -15.42
N PRO A 334 -25.26 10.92 -15.37
CA PRO A 334 -23.89 11.36 -15.59
C PRO A 334 -22.94 10.80 -14.51
N THR A 335 -21.78 10.37 -14.98
CA THR A 335 -20.63 10.00 -14.17
C THR A 335 -19.58 11.08 -14.30
N THR A 336 -19.05 11.52 -13.17
CA THR A 336 -17.98 12.51 -13.12
C THR A 336 -16.65 11.84 -12.74
N THR A 337 -15.62 12.06 -13.55
CA THR A 337 -14.23 11.72 -13.24
C THR A 337 -13.50 12.98 -12.78
N LEU A 338 -12.91 12.93 -11.60
CA LEU A 338 -12.07 14.00 -11.05
C LEU A 338 -10.62 13.57 -11.05
N GLN A 339 -9.73 14.49 -11.45
CA GLN A 339 -8.30 14.26 -11.49
C GLN A 339 -7.52 15.45 -10.97
N GLY A 340 -6.48 15.19 -10.19
CA GLY A 340 -5.61 16.20 -9.61
C GLY A 340 -4.60 15.58 -8.66
N LEU A 341 -3.45 16.24 -8.47
CA LEU A 341 -2.35 15.71 -7.64
C LEU A 341 -1.96 14.26 -7.99
N GLY A 342 -1.88 13.95 -9.29
CA GLY A 342 -1.55 12.61 -9.78
C GLY A 342 -2.58 11.53 -9.44
N SER A 343 -3.80 11.91 -9.07
CA SER A 343 -4.82 11.00 -8.55
C SER A 343 -6.12 11.11 -9.33
N THR A 344 -6.84 9.99 -9.45
CA THR A 344 -8.12 9.90 -10.17
C THR A 344 -9.20 9.28 -9.30
N VAL A 345 -10.41 9.84 -9.32
CA VAL A 345 -11.59 9.26 -8.67
C VAL A 345 -12.83 9.46 -9.54
N GLN A 346 -13.73 8.48 -9.56
CA GLN A 346 -15.00 8.57 -10.30
C GLN A 346 -16.20 8.48 -9.36
N TYR A 347 -17.28 9.17 -9.70
CA TYR A 347 -18.54 9.06 -8.95
C TYR A 347 -19.75 9.29 -9.85
N ILE A 348 -20.90 8.74 -9.46
CA ILE A 348 -22.20 9.03 -10.07
C ILE A 348 -22.83 10.24 -9.38
N ASP A 349 -23.28 11.22 -10.17
CA ASP A 349 -23.79 12.49 -9.64
C ASP A 349 -25.08 12.31 -8.81
N LEU A 350 -25.87 11.28 -9.11
CA LEU A 350 -27.10 10.93 -8.40
C LEU A 350 -26.88 10.63 -6.90
N GLU A 351 -25.70 10.10 -6.55
CA GLU A 351 -25.41 9.57 -5.22
C GLU A 351 -24.44 10.45 -4.42
N ILE A 352 -24.29 11.73 -4.79
CA ILE A 352 -23.35 12.66 -4.13
C ILE A 352 -23.52 12.64 -2.61
N LYS A 353 -24.75 12.64 -2.08
CA LYS A 353 -25.03 12.60 -0.63
C LYS A 353 -24.48 11.37 0.09
N ASN A 354 -24.27 10.27 -0.65
CA ASN A 354 -23.80 8.99 -0.15
C ASN A 354 -22.28 8.78 -0.34
N LEU A 355 -21.57 9.74 -0.94
CA LEU A 355 -20.11 9.70 -1.09
C LEU A 355 -19.38 9.95 0.24
N PRO A 356 -18.12 9.48 0.37
CA PRO A 356 -17.24 9.87 1.46
C PRO A 356 -17.18 11.39 1.63
N ARG A 357 -17.12 11.85 2.88
CA ARG A 357 -17.16 13.29 3.22
C ARG A 357 -16.10 14.09 2.49
N ALA A 358 -14.86 13.60 2.44
CA ALA A 358 -13.75 14.29 1.79
C ALA A 358 -14.00 14.49 0.29
N LEU A 359 -14.56 13.50 -0.41
CA LEU A 359 -14.91 13.61 -1.81
C LEU A 359 -16.02 14.65 -2.03
N ARG A 360 -17.07 14.66 -1.19
CA ARG A 360 -18.13 15.69 -1.25
C ARG A 360 -17.57 17.10 -1.06
N GLU A 361 -16.64 17.28 -0.13
CA GLU A 361 -16.01 18.59 0.11
C GLU A 361 -15.13 19.05 -1.07
N VAL A 362 -14.45 18.13 -1.76
CA VAL A 362 -13.71 18.43 -3.00
C VAL A 362 -14.66 18.80 -4.14
N ILE A 363 -15.76 18.05 -4.33
CA ILE A 363 -16.78 18.33 -5.33
C ILE A 363 -17.38 19.73 -5.11
N GLN A 364 -17.72 20.06 -3.86
CA GLN A 364 -18.25 21.38 -3.50
C GLN A 364 -17.25 22.50 -3.79
N ALA A 365 -15.99 22.34 -3.37
CA ALA A 365 -14.94 23.34 -3.61
C ALA A 365 -14.70 23.55 -5.10
N TRP A 366 -14.67 22.47 -5.89
CA TRP A 366 -14.54 22.55 -7.34
C TRP A 366 -15.73 23.25 -8.00
N GLY A 367 -16.96 22.94 -7.58
CA GLY A 367 -18.17 23.58 -8.09
C GLY A 367 -18.20 25.10 -7.83
N GLN A 368 -17.76 25.54 -6.65
CA GLN A 368 -17.65 26.97 -6.32
C GLN A 368 -16.55 27.67 -7.13
N LEU A 369 -15.45 26.99 -7.39
CA LEU A 369 -14.33 27.57 -8.14
C LEU A 369 -14.64 27.70 -9.63
N SER A 370 -15.26 26.67 -10.21
CA SER A 370 -15.53 26.53 -11.64
C SER A 370 -16.86 27.12 -12.11
N SER A 371 -17.75 27.55 -11.19
CA SER A 371 -18.95 28.27 -11.57
C SER A 371 -18.61 29.59 -12.28
N LEU A 372 -19.36 29.88 -13.33
CA LEU A 372 -19.31 31.13 -14.08
C LEU A 372 -19.66 32.34 -13.21
#